data_AF-A0A6I9NPX7-F1
#
_entry.id   AF-A0A6I9NPX7-F1
#
_cell.length_a   1.000
_cell.length_b   1.000
_cell.length_c   1.000
_cell.angle_alpha   90.00
_cell.angle_beta   90.00
_cell.angle_gamma   90.00
#
_symmetry.space_group_name_H-M   'P 1'
#
loop_
_entity.id
_entity.type
_entity.pdbx_description
1 polymer ?
#
loop_
_entity_poly.entity_id
_entity_poly.type
_entity_poly.pdbx_seq_one_letter_code
_entity_poly.pdbx_strand_id
1 'polypeptide(L)'
;MGMLMSMMMASLTLFSLQGMIYVGSSEGVVRVPTANCSFYWTCPQCVLARDPFCGWDPASRACVGASNSQASLGQDVDRGNVEEACNSVSFSHRARFSPNKLPAGESLVSVYG
;
A
#
# COMPACT_ATOMS: atom_id res chain seq x y z
N MET A 1 26.80 -44.26 -8.70
CA MET A 1 26.49 -43.09 -7.84
C MET A 1 27.47 -41.97 -8.17
N GLY A 2 27.07 -40.99 -8.97
CA GLY A 2 27.90 -39.83 -9.30
C GLY A 2 27.07 -38.57 -9.12
N MET A 3 27.38 -37.81 -8.07
CA MET A 3 26.75 -36.54 -7.72
C MET A 3 27.04 -35.49 -8.79
N LEU A 4 26.27 -35.51 -9.87
CA LEU A 4 26.07 -34.34 -10.74
C LEU A 4 24.60 -33.95 -10.68
N MET A 5 24.11 -33.77 -9.44
CA MET A 5 23.14 -32.73 -9.13
C MET A 5 23.86 -31.38 -9.30
N SER A 6 24.36 -31.11 -10.51
CA SER A 6 24.80 -29.79 -10.90
C SER A 6 23.52 -29.00 -10.94
N MET A 7 23.22 -28.41 -9.78
CA MET A 7 22.08 -27.57 -9.49
C MET A 7 22.00 -26.56 -10.63
N MET A 8 21.17 -26.87 -11.62
CA MET A 8 20.95 -26.00 -12.75
C MET A 8 20.37 -24.74 -12.13
N MET A 9 21.13 -23.64 -12.19
CA MET A 9 20.54 -22.32 -11.99
C MET A 9 19.55 -22.15 -13.13
N ALA A 10 18.31 -22.58 -12.89
CA ALA A 10 17.18 -22.25 -13.73
C ALA A 10 17.15 -20.73 -13.78
N SER A 11 17.35 -20.18 -14.97
CA SER A 11 17.28 -18.75 -15.21
C SER A 11 15.91 -18.25 -14.73
N LEU A 12 15.90 -17.51 -13.61
CA LEU A 12 14.69 -16.90 -13.08
C LEU A 12 14.38 -15.66 -13.91
N THR A 13 13.54 -15.81 -14.92
CA THR A 13 12.99 -14.66 -15.67
C THR A 13 11.82 -14.09 -14.88
N LEU A 14 12.02 -12.90 -14.29
CA LEU A 14 10.97 -12.14 -13.64
C LEU A 14 10.30 -11.23 -14.67
N PHE A 15 9.00 -11.40 -14.85
CA PHE A 15 8.16 -10.51 -15.65
C PHE A 15 7.03 -9.99 -14.77
N SER A 16 6.81 -8.67 -14.78
CA SER A 16 5.75 -8.01 -14.02
C SER A 16 4.68 -7.49 -14.98
N LEU A 17 3.45 -8.00 -14.84
CA LEU A 17 2.31 -7.57 -15.66
C LEU A 17 1.05 -7.53 -14.80
N GLN A 18 0.35 -6.39 -14.77
CA GLN A 18 -0.91 -6.19 -14.05
C GLN A 18 -0.91 -6.72 -12.60
N GLY A 19 0.13 -6.40 -11.82
CA GLY A 19 0.20 -6.80 -10.41
C GLY A 19 0.49 -8.29 -10.19
N MET A 20 1.10 -8.96 -11.17
CA MET A 20 1.53 -10.36 -11.07
C MET A 20 3.00 -10.48 -11.45
N ILE A 21 3.75 -11.22 -10.65
CA ILE A 21 5.11 -11.68 -10.95
C ILE A 21 5.03 -13.10 -11.50
N TYR A 22 5.69 -13.32 -12.62
CA TYR A 22 5.81 -14.62 -13.25
C TYR A 22 7.22 -15.12 -13.03
N VAL A 23 7.33 -16.36 -12.55
CA VAL A 23 8.61 -17.03 -12.30
C VAL A 23 8.64 -18.26 -13.18
N GLY A 24 9.54 -18.24 -14.17
CA GLY A 24 9.77 -19.38 -15.08
C GLY A 24 10.96 -20.24 -14.66
N SER A 25 10.85 -21.55 -14.87
CA SER A 25 11.92 -22.55 -14.73
C SER A 25 11.79 -23.61 -15.83
N SER A 26 12.72 -24.56 -15.90
CA SER A 26 12.63 -25.71 -16.82
C SER A 26 11.40 -26.59 -16.55
N GLU A 27 10.91 -26.60 -15.31
CA GLU A 27 9.79 -27.44 -14.87
C GLU A 27 8.42 -26.75 -15.04
N GLY A 28 8.40 -25.47 -15.37
CA GLY A 28 7.17 -24.72 -15.57
C GLY A 28 7.22 -23.27 -15.11
N VAL A 29 6.04 -22.64 -15.08
CA VAL A 29 5.86 -21.22 -14.75
C VAL A 29 4.87 -21.08 -13.60
N VAL A 30 5.23 -20.31 -12.58
CA VAL A 30 4.37 -19.95 -11.45
C VAL A 30 4.01 -18.47 -11.54
N ARG A 31 2.75 -18.15 -11.22
CA ARG A 31 2.23 -16.78 -11.12
C ARG A 31 2.04 -16.43 -9.65
N VAL A 32 2.60 -15.30 -9.23
CA VAL A 32 2.54 -14.80 -7.84
C VAL A 32 1.96 -13.38 -7.86
N PRO A 33 0.90 -13.07 -7.09
CA PRO A 33 0.41 -11.70 -6.97
C PRO A 33 1.48 -10.80 -6.33
N THR A 34 1.62 -9.57 -6.81
CA THR A 34 2.63 -8.62 -6.31
C THR A 34 2.35 -8.16 -4.89
N ALA A 35 1.09 -8.20 -4.44
CA ALA A 35 0.71 -7.87 -3.08
C ALA A 35 -0.61 -8.52 -2.65
N ASN A 36 -0.75 -8.71 -1.34
CA ASN A 36 -1.99 -9.12 -0.69
C ASN A 36 -2.23 -8.24 0.54
N CYS A 37 -2.73 -7.03 0.31
CA CYS A 37 -2.88 -6.00 1.35
C CYS A 37 -3.93 -6.38 2.41
N SER A 38 -4.84 -7.32 2.12
CA SER A 38 -5.88 -7.79 3.04
C SER A 38 -5.34 -8.49 4.30
N PHE A 39 -4.04 -8.77 4.34
CA PHE A 39 -3.37 -9.27 5.54
C PHE A 39 -3.20 -8.20 6.63
N TYR A 40 -3.22 -6.92 6.27
CA TYR A 40 -3.05 -5.79 7.19
C TYR A 40 -4.40 -5.14 7.50
N TRP A 41 -4.87 -5.28 8.74
CA TRP A 41 -6.23 -4.84 9.12
C TRP A 41 -6.28 -3.45 9.75
N THR A 42 -5.15 -2.94 10.22
CA THR A 42 -5.07 -1.66 10.90
C THR A 42 -4.10 -0.73 10.18
N CYS A 43 -4.29 0.58 10.33
CA CYS A 43 -3.40 1.56 9.71
C CYS A 43 -1.93 1.37 10.09
N PRO A 44 -1.57 1.18 11.39
CA PRO A 44 -0.18 0.92 11.77
C PRO A 44 0.37 -0.34 11.10
N GLN A 45 -0.41 -1.42 11.02
CA GLN A 45 0.04 -2.64 10.34
C GLN A 45 0.27 -2.43 8.85
N CYS A 46 -0.60 -1.66 8.18
CA CYS A 46 -0.47 -1.35 6.76
C CYS A 46 0.78 -0.51 6.46
N VAL A 47 1.03 0.53 7.27
CA VAL A 47 2.17 1.44 7.08
C VAL A 47 3.49 0.78 7.48
N LEU A 48 3.53 0.05 8.59
CA LEU A 48 4.73 -0.66 9.05
C LEU A 48 5.11 -1.86 8.18
N ALA A 49 4.17 -2.39 7.40
CA ALA A 49 4.48 -3.39 6.37
C ALA A 49 5.40 -2.84 5.29
N ARG A 50 5.36 -1.52 5.04
CA ARG A 50 6.21 -0.83 4.05
C ARG A 50 6.16 -1.47 2.66
N ASP A 51 5.03 -2.10 2.34
CA ASP A 51 4.80 -2.73 1.04
C ASP A 51 4.49 -1.62 0.02
N PRO A 52 5.32 -1.44 -1.03
CA PRO A 52 5.12 -0.37 -2.01
C PRO A 52 3.80 -0.49 -2.79
N PHE A 53 3.18 -1.67 -2.80
CA PHE A 53 1.92 -1.92 -3.49
C PHE A 53 0.70 -1.78 -2.58
N CYS A 54 0.87 -1.51 -1.27
CA CYS A 54 -0.21 -1.36 -0.31
C CYS A 54 -0.21 0.01 0.37
N GLY A 55 -1.40 0.54 0.63
CA GLY A 55 -1.57 1.79 1.40
C GLY A 55 -2.87 1.80 2.18
N TRP A 56 -2.91 2.58 3.25
CA TRP A 56 -4.09 2.71 4.10
C TRP A 56 -5.13 3.59 3.41
N ASP A 57 -6.29 3.01 3.12
CA ASP A 57 -7.46 3.79 2.73
C ASP A 57 -8.28 4.18 3.98
N PRO A 58 -8.28 5.45 4.36
CA PRO A 58 -9.06 5.99 5.47
C PRO A 58 -10.57 5.96 5.26
N ALA A 59 -11.03 6.00 4.01
CA ALA A 59 -12.44 6.04 3.69
C ALA A 59 -13.06 4.66 3.94
N SER A 60 -12.40 3.60 3.45
CA SER A 60 -12.79 2.21 3.74
C SER A 60 -12.26 1.67 5.06
N ARG A 61 -11.34 2.40 5.73
CA ARG A 61 -10.60 1.95 6.92
C ARG A 61 -9.95 0.59 6.71
N ALA A 62 -9.32 0.41 5.56
CA ALA A 62 -8.69 -0.84 5.17
C ALA A 62 -7.36 -0.60 4.46
N CYS A 63 -6.45 -1.57 4.55
CA CYS A 63 -5.24 -1.58 3.71
C CYS A 63 -5.60 -2.10 2.31
N VAL A 64 -5.41 -1.27 1.29
CA VAL A 64 -5.81 -1.58 -0.09
C VAL A 64 -4.61 -1.48 -1.04
N GLY A 65 -4.75 -2.06 -2.24
CA GLY A 65 -3.73 -1.96 -3.27
C GLY A 65 -3.57 -0.54 -3.79
N ALA A 66 -2.35 -0.02 -3.79
CA ALA A 66 -2.01 1.34 -4.19
C ALA A 66 -2.35 1.65 -5.66
N SER A 67 -2.34 0.63 -6.54
CA SER A 67 -2.71 0.80 -7.95
C SER A 67 -4.22 0.99 -8.20
N ASN A 68 -5.08 0.70 -7.21
CA ASN A 68 -6.54 0.68 -7.41
C ASN A 68 -7.26 1.95 -6.93
N SER A 69 -6.58 2.91 -6.33
CA SER A 69 -7.24 4.06 -5.68
C SER A 69 -6.73 5.40 -6.21
N GLN A 70 -7.64 6.26 -6.69
CA GLN A 70 -7.37 7.69 -6.88
C GLN A 70 -7.35 8.49 -5.57
N ALA A 71 -7.52 7.81 -4.43
CA ALA A 71 -7.49 8.42 -3.10
C ALA A 71 -6.04 8.59 -2.62
N SER A 72 -5.81 9.65 -1.85
CA SER A 72 -4.56 9.86 -1.11
C SER A 72 -4.44 8.79 -0.02
N LEU A 73 -3.84 7.65 -0.34
CA LEU A 73 -3.59 6.58 0.63
C LEU A 73 -2.53 7.01 1.65
N GLY A 74 -2.73 6.61 2.90
CA GLY A 74 -1.72 6.71 3.94
C GLY A 74 -0.65 5.63 3.74
N GLN A 75 0.52 6.01 3.24
CA GLN A 75 1.63 5.09 3.01
C GLN A 75 2.96 5.80 3.26
N ASP A 76 3.89 5.09 3.90
CA ASP A 76 5.28 5.55 4.06
C ASP A 76 6.21 4.34 3.93
N VAL A 77 6.71 4.11 2.72
CA VAL A 77 7.59 2.97 2.41
C VAL A 77 9.00 3.20 2.91
N ASP A 78 9.45 4.45 3.04
CA ASP A 78 10.85 4.79 3.33
C ASP A 78 11.16 4.85 4.82
N ARG A 79 10.22 5.34 5.62
CA ARG A 79 10.40 5.50 7.07
C ARG A 79 9.38 4.72 7.90
N GLY A 80 8.22 4.40 7.33
CA GLY A 80 7.14 3.73 8.07
C GLY A 80 6.53 4.62 9.15
N ASN A 81 6.44 5.93 8.93
CA ASN A 81 5.88 6.90 9.86
C ASN A 81 4.36 6.76 9.96
N VAL A 82 3.91 6.00 10.95
CA VAL A 82 2.50 5.76 11.26
C VAL A 82 1.78 7.07 11.63
N GLU A 83 2.43 7.99 12.34
CA GLU A 83 1.76 9.21 12.82
C GLU A 83 1.36 10.12 11.67
N GLU A 84 2.19 10.24 10.65
CA GLU A 84 1.88 11.06 9.48
C GLU A 84 0.93 10.32 8.53
N ALA A 85 1.22 9.05 8.23
CA ALA A 85 0.46 8.27 7.26
C ALA A 85 -0.96 7.91 7.75
N CYS A 86 -1.18 7.74 9.05
CA CYS A 86 -2.50 7.43 9.60
C CYS A 86 -3.32 8.66 9.97
N ASN A 87 -2.69 9.83 10.08
CA ASN A 87 -3.39 11.10 10.34
C ASN A 87 -3.72 11.89 9.07
N SER A 88 -3.12 11.57 7.93
CA SER A 88 -3.18 12.35 6.68
C SER A 88 -4.51 12.31 5.94
N VAL A 89 -5.60 11.93 6.61
CA VAL A 89 -6.91 11.78 5.98
C VAL A 89 -7.96 12.69 6.58
N SER A 90 -7.58 13.95 6.60
CA SER A 90 -8.54 15.00 6.33
C SER A 90 -8.02 15.83 5.15
N PHE A 91 -8.83 15.94 4.10
CA PHE A 91 -8.88 17.03 3.09
C PHE A 91 -8.42 16.86 1.62
N SER A 92 -8.12 15.69 1.06
CA SER A 92 -7.81 15.64 -0.40
C SER A 92 -9.01 15.64 -1.38
N HIS A 93 -10.25 15.79 -0.90
CA HIS A 93 -11.40 16.11 -1.78
C HIS A 93 -11.78 17.61 -1.81
N ARG A 94 -10.94 18.55 -1.32
CA ARG A 94 -11.26 19.98 -1.45
C ARG A 94 -10.10 20.94 -1.74
N ALA A 95 -9.19 20.56 -2.62
CA ALA A 95 -8.31 21.52 -3.27
C ALA A 95 -8.46 21.50 -4.80
N ARG A 96 -9.71 21.56 -5.28
CA ARG A 96 -10.00 22.25 -6.54
C ARG A 96 -9.76 23.74 -6.29
N PHE A 97 -8.80 24.32 -7.00
CA PHE A 97 -8.58 25.75 -7.19
C PHE A 97 -9.64 26.68 -6.58
N SER A 98 -9.25 27.43 -5.53
CA SER A 98 -9.23 28.90 -5.50
C SER A 98 -8.92 29.39 -4.07
N PRO A 99 -7.93 30.28 -3.86
CA PRO A 99 -7.72 30.93 -2.58
C PRO A 99 -8.64 32.14 -2.51
N ASN A 100 -9.64 32.10 -1.63
CA ASN A 100 -10.13 33.24 -0.84
C ASN A 100 -11.51 32.94 -0.28
N LYS A 101 -11.57 32.67 1.03
CA LYS A 101 -12.49 33.31 2.00
C LYS A 101 -12.49 32.51 3.32
N LEU A 102 -11.94 33.11 4.38
CA LEU A 102 -12.40 32.87 5.74
C LEU A 102 -13.81 33.48 5.90
N PRO A 103 -14.72 32.80 6.61
CA PRO A 103 -15.20 33.28 7.93
C PRO A 103 -15.22 32.11 8.95
N ALA A 104 -14.78 32.28 10.19
CA ALA A 104 -15.45 32.91 11.34
C ALA A 104 -16.58 32.04 11.96
N GLY A 105 -16.37 31.62 13.23
CA GLY A 105 -17.32 30.93 14.12
C GLY A 105 -17.52 29.45 13.79
N GLU A 106 -17.62 28.48 14.69
CA GLU A 106 -17.88 28.42 16.14
C GLU A 106 -17.69 26.93 16.55
N SER A 107 -16.95 26.64 17.63
CA SER A 107 -17.45 26.06 18.90
C SER A 107 -18.27 24.75 18.72
N LEU A 108 -17.97 23.58 19.32
CA LEU A 108 -17.43 23.29 20.65
C LEU A 108 -16.83 21.88 20.67
N VAL A 109 -15.78 21.74 21.47
CA VAL A 109 -15.31 20.50 22.08
C VAL A 109 -16.47 19.87 22.86
N SER A 110 -16.75 18.59 22.63
CA SER A 110 -17.49 17.79 23.61
C SER A 110 -17.16 16.32 23.48
N VAL A 111 -16.15 15.88 24.24
CA VAL A 111 -16.12 14.51 24.77
C VAL A 111 -15.48 14.57 26.16
N TYR A 112 -16.26 14.14 27.15
CA TYR A 112 -15.96 13.95 28.59
C TYR A 112 -16.15 15.14 29.53
N GLY A 113 -17.14 15.01 30.44
CA GLY A 113 -17.45 15.89 31.55
C GLY A 113 -18.93 15.85 31.93
#